data_AF-A0A1Y3MT35-F1
#
_entry.id   AF-A0A1Y3MT35-F1
#
_cell.length_a   1.000
_cell.length_b   1.000
_cell.length_c   1.000
_cell.angle_alpha   90.00
_cell.angle_beta   90.00
_cell.angle_gamma   90.00
#
_symmetry.space_group_name_H-M   'P 1'
#
loop_
_entity.id
_entity.type
_entity.pdbx_description
1 polymer ?
#
loop_
_entity_poly.entity_id
_entity_poly.type
_entity_poly.pdbx_seq_one_letter_code
_entity_poly.pdbx_strand_id
1 'polypeptide(L)'
;MRKTHGKLGYLIDNIGQKGKLNNVYIKNSNFQGLEINISIPNEDYNIYNINELVSYYSIKYNNINIYLKDHYFKHDGEKKGFSITVPGNTNVSIIGNPNNGTIIDFSKNIFYYSILFNEYTGQHVKFENITFFNFINRYSTTENDLIYVPIMDNNFNIVLKNCTFDTINTLVLLVMIRVSFKKKSSNYQIIIDSCKFR
;
A
#
# COMPACT_ATOMS: atom_id res chain seq x y z
N MET A 1 -5.27 48.22 -14.34
CA MET A 1 -5.26 47.27 -13.20
C MET A 1 -6.00 45.99 -13.60
N ARG A 2 -5.30 44.87 -13.81
CA ARG A 2 -5.92 43.54 -13.91
C ARG A 2 -5.66 42.80 -12.60
N LYS A 3 -6.73 42.39 -11.91
CA LYS A 3 -6.67 41.50 -10.75
C LYS A 3 -6.58 40.07 -11.25
N THR A 4 -5.43 39.42 -11.14
CA THR A 4 -5.30 37.97 -11.23
C THR A 4 -5.46 37.39 -9.83
N HIS A 5 -6.52 36.60 -9.64
CA HIS A 5 -6.75 35.84 -8.41
C HIS A 5 -5.84 34.61 -8.37
N GLY A 6 -5.47 34.23 -7.16
CA GLY A 6 -4.36 33.34 -6.86
C GLY A 6 -4.51 31.92 -7.44
N LYS A 7 -3.48 31.51 -8.17
CA LYS A 7 -2.98 30.14 -8.14
C LYS A 7 -1.49 30.24 -7.81
N LEU A 8 -1.04 29.52 -6.78
CA LEU A 8 0.37 29.27 -6.56
C LEU A 8 0.86 28.38 -7.71
N GLY A 9 1.43 29.01 -8.72
CA GLY A 9 2.18 28.35 -9.78
C GLY A 9 3.48 29.11 -9.94
N TYR A 10 4.60 28.40 -9.86
CA TYR A 10 5.89 28.99 -10.20
C TYR A 10 5.99 29.02 -11.73
N LEU A 11 5.89 30.22 -12.31
CA LEU A 11 6.22 30.45 -13.71
C LEU A 11 7.76 30.53 -13.79
N ILE A 12 8.41 29.51 -14.34
CA ILE A 12 9.81 29.64 -14.75
C ILE A 12 9.78 30.25 -16.14
N ASP A 13 9.94 31.56 -16.22
CA ASP A 13 10.11 32.26 -17.49
C ASP A 13 11.60 32.47 -17.78
N ASN A 14 11.98 32.26 -19.03
CA ASN A 14 13.31 32.46 -19.61
C ASN A 14 14.41 31.43 -19.24
N ILE A 15 14.27 30.20 -19.73
CA ILE A 15 15.39 29.22 -19.79
C ILE A 15 15.83 29.05 -21.25
N GLY A 16 16.58 30.01 -21.79
CA GLY A 16 17.13 29.84 -23.12
C GLY A 16 17.97 30.98 -23.66
N GLN A 17 19.28 30.92 -23.47
CA GLN A 17 20.18 31.39 -24.52
C GLN A 17 20.37 30.26 -25.54
N LYS A 18 20.24 30.59 -26.83
CA LYS A 18 20.37 29.65 -27.95
C LYS A 18 21.76 28.98 -27.92
N GLY A 19 21.79 27.64 -27.89
CA GLY A 19 23.02 26.85 -28.06
C GLY A 19 23.66 26.22 -26.81
N LYS A 20 23.03 26.27 -25.63
CA LYS A 20 23.50 25.54 -24.44
C LYS A 20 22.42 24.62 -23.86
N LEU A 21 22.80 23.41 -23.48
CA LEU A 21 22.00 22.51 -22.64
C LEU A 21 21.89 23.13 -21.25
N ASN A 22 20.70 23.65 -20.91
CA ASN A 22 20.42 24.14 -19.57
C ASN A 22 19.74 23.02 -18.79
N ASN A 23 20.49 22.33 -17.94
CA ASN A 23 19.91 21.39 -16.98
C ASN A 23 19.44 22.18 -15.75
N VAL A 24 18.13 22.20 -15.49
CA VAL A 24 17.57 22.77 -14.26
C VAL A 24 17.54 21.66 -13.21
N TYR A 25 18.42 21.79 -12.21
CA TYR A 25 18.41 20.90 -11.05
C TYR A 25 17.65 21.56 -9.91
N ILE A 26 16.44 21.06 -9.66
CA ILE A 26 15.67 21.46 -8.49
C ILE A 26 16.03 20.51 -7.33
N LYS A 27 16.93 20.95 -6.44
CA LYS A 27 17.18 20.27 -5.16
C LYS A 27 16.29 20.89 -4.07
N ASN A 28 15.85 20.07 -3.11
CA ASN A 28 15.10 20.49 -1.92
C ASN A 28 13.74 21.16 -2.19
N SER A 29 13.02 20.72 -3.22
CA SER A 29 11.59 21.05 -3.33
C SER A 29 10.76 20.11 -2.48
N ASN A 30 10.06 20.66 -1.48
CA ASN A 30 8.91 20.00 -0.86
C ASN A 30 7.75 20.07 -1.86
N PHE A 31 7.75 19.18 -2.85
CA PHE A 31 6.51 18.83 -3.51
C PHE A 31 5.67 18.16 -2.43
N GLN A 32 4.66 18.86 -1.91
CA GLN A 32 3.60 18.21 -1.15
C GLN A 32 3.16 17.01 -1.99
N GLY A 33 3.35 15.81 -1.45
CA GLY A 33 2.99 14.61 -2.17
C GLY A 33 1.53 14.69 -2.60
N LEU A 34 1.28 14.47 -3.89
CA LEU A 34 -0.08 14.41 -4.39
C LEU A 34 -0.77 13.19 -3.78
N GLU A 35 -1.77 13.44 -2.95
CA GLU A 35 -2.57 12.40 -2.29
C GLU A 35 -3.90 12.19 -3.02
N ILE A 36 -4.37 10.94 -3.02
CA ILE A 36 -5.75 10.60 -3.35
C ILE A 36 -6.37 9.70 -2.29
N ASN A 37 -7.64 9.97 -1.98
CA ASN A 37 -8.48 9.20 -1.07
C ASN A 37 -9.58 8.50 -1.87
N ILE A 38 -9.64 7.18 -1.82
CA ILE A 38 -10.58 6.33 -2.56
C ILE A 38 -11.40 5.56 -1.54
N SER A 39 -12.72 5.53 -1.69
CA SER A 39 -13.59 4.76 -0.80
C SER A 39 -14.24 3.61 -1.54
N ILE A 40 -14.13 2.40 -0.97
CA ILE A 40 -14.71 1.18 -1.52
C ILE A 40 -15.53 0.41 -0.46
N PRO A 41 -16.60 -0.32 -0.84
CA PRO A 41 -17.14 -0.34 -2.18
C PRO A 41 -17.83 0.98 -2.55
N ASN A 42 -18.01 1.20 -3.85
CA ASN A 42 -18.86 2.22 -4.45
C ASN A 42 -19.47 1.67 -5.76
N GLU A 43 -20.06 2.54 -6.59
CA GLU A 43 -20.70 2.12 -7.84
C GLU A 43 -19.74 1.48 -8.85
N ASP A 44 -18.45 1.86 -8.82
CA ASP A 44 -17.44 1.46 -9.79
C ASP A 44 -16.45 0.41 -9.24
N TYR A 45 -16.21 0.41 -7.92
CA TYR A 45 -15.10 -0.32 -7.31
C TYR A 45 -15.49 -1.09 -6.06
N ASN A 46 -14.82 -2.22 -5.85
CA ASN A 46 -14.87 -3.03 -4.65
C ASN A 46 -13.46 -3.46 -4.21
N ILE A 47 -13.37 -4.34 -3.20
CA ILE A 47 -12.09 -4.82 -2.67
C ILE A 47 -11.22 -5.54 -3.72
N TYR A 48 -11.83 -6.13 -4.75
CA TYR A 48 -11.13 -6.81 -5.83
C TYR A 48 -10.41 -5.84 -6.79
N ASN A 49 -10.75 -4.54 -6.75
CA ASN A 49 -10.13 -3.52 -7.61
C ASN A 49 -8.90 -2.85 -6.99
N ILE A 50 -8.50 -3.17 -5.76
CA ILE A 50 -7.41 -2.46 -5.04
C ILE A 50 -6.14 -2.33 -5.89
N ASN A 51 -5.67 -3.43 -6.51
CA ASN A 51 -4.44 -3.41 -7.30
C ASN A 51 -4.53 -2.54 -8.56
N GLU A 52 -5.69 -2.58 -9.23
CA GLU A 52 -5.97 -1.75 -10.41
C GLU A 52 -5.98 -0.27 -10.02
N LEU A 53 -6.64 0.07 -8.92
CA LEU A 53 -6.68 1.42 -8.38
C LEU A 53 -5.28 1.94 -8.04
N VAL A 54 -4.46 1.14 -7.35
CA VAL A 54 -3.07 1.49 -7.05
C VAL A 54 -2.30 1.74 -8.34
N SER A 55 -2.39 0.83 -9.31
CA SER A 55 -1.69 0.95 -10.59
C SER A 55 -2.11 2.21 -11.35
N TYR A 56 -3.42 2.47 -11.44
CA TYR A 56 -3.96 3.62 -12.16
C TYR A 56 -3.58 4.95 -11.51
N TYR A 57 -3.79 5.09 -10.20
CA TYR A 57 -3.58 6.36 -9.51
C TYR A 57 -2.11 6.67 -9.23
N SER A 58 -1.23 5.68 -9.14
CA SER A 58 0.21 5.86 -8.93
C SER A 58 0.89 6.69 -10.03
N ILE A 59 0.29 6.78 -11.22
CA ILE A 59 0.80 7.61 -12.33
C ILE A 59 0.86 9.10 -11.93
N LYS A 60 -0.03 9.53 -11.03
CA LYS A 60 -0.19 10.94 -10.64
C LYS A 60 0.01 11.18 -9.15
N TYR A 61 -0.38 10.23 -8.31
CA TYR A 61 -0.40 10.38 -6.85
C TYR A 61 0.66 9.50 -6.22
N ASN A 62 1.41 10.06 -5.27
CA ASN A 62 2.42 9.33 -4.52
C ASN A 62 1.91 8.83 -3.15
N ASN A 63 0.71 9.25 -2.74
CA ASN A 63 0.02 8.70 -1.57
C ASN A 63 -1.40 8.28 -1.99
N ILE A 64 -1.70 6.99 -1.86
CA ILE A 64 -2.98 6.40 -2.24
C ILE A 64 -3.60 5.79 -0.98
N ASN A 65 -4.68 6.39 -0.50
CA ASN A 65 -5.41 5.91 0.66
C ASN A 65 -6.73 5.28 0.20
N ILE A 66 -6.92 3.99 0.47
CA ILE A 66 -8.11 3.22 0.14
C ILE A 66 -8.86 2.92 1.43
N TYR A 67 -10.05 3.50 1.59
CA TYR A 67 -10.92 3.33 2.74
C TYR A 67 -11.96 2.25 2.47
N LEU A 68 -11.97 1.21 3.30
CA LEU A 68 -12.98 0.17 3.32
C LEU A 68 -14.19 0.69 4.12
N LYS A 69 -15.26 1.05 3.42
CA LYS A 69 -16.48 1.61 4.02
C LYS A 69 -17.28 0.56 4.77
N ASP A 70 -17.32 -0.66 4.27
CA ASP A 70 -18.11 -1.71 4.91
C ASP A 70 -17.42 -2.25 6.15
N HIS A 71 -18.22 -2.60 7.14
CA HIS A 71 -17.74 -3.22 8.37
C HIS A 71 -17.33 -4.67 8.19
N TYR A 72 -17.75 -5.32 7.10
CA TYR A 72 -17.57 -6.74 6.93
C TYR A 72 -17.47 -7.10 5.44
N PHE A 73 -16.35 -7.69 5.05
CA PHE A 73 -16.11 -8.27 3.74
C PHE A 73 -15.99 -9.77 3.87
N LYS A 74 -16.72 -10.48 3.03
CA LYS A 74 -16.63 -11.94 2.92
C LYS A 74 -16.10 -12.28 1.54
N HIS A 75 -15.01 -13.02 1.48
CA HIS A 75 -14.51 -13.52 0.21
C HIS A 75 -15.44 -14.64 -0.28
N ASP A 76 -16.14 -14.41 -1.38
CA ASP A 76 -17.06 -15.33 -2.03
C ASP A 76 -16.57 -15.79 -3.41
N GLY A 77 -15.47 -15.22 -3.90
CA GLY A 77 -14.90 -15.55 -5.21
C GLY A 77 -14.05 -16.82 -5.22
N GLU A 78 -13.91 -17.41 -6.41
CA GLU A 78 -13.03 -18.57 -6.66
C GLU A 78 -11.54 -18.19 -6.67
N LYS A 79 -11.22 -16.91 -6.85
CA LYS A 79 -9.83 -16.42 -6.92
C LYS A 79 -9.14 -16.56 -5.57
N LYS A 80 -7.98 -17.23 -5.57
CA LYS A 80 -7.10 -17.36 -4.39
C LYS A 80 -6.12 -16.18 -4.36
N GLY A 81 -6.41 -15.18 -3.52
CA GLY A 81 -5.48 -14.12 -3.16
C GLY A 81 -5.56 -12.80 -3.94
N PHE A 82 -5.00 -11.74 -3.35
CA PHE A 82 -4.86 -10.39 -3.94
C PHE A 82 -3.38 -10.09 -4.06
N SER A 83 -2.91 -9.80 -5.27
CA SER A 83 -1.61 -9.17 -5.44
C SER A 83 -1.79 -7.66 -5.39
N ILE A 84 -1.06 -6.98 -4.49
CA ILE A 84 -0.95 -5.52 -4.46
C ILE A 84 0.46 -5.19 -4.96
N THR A 85 0.53 -4.69 -6.18
CA THR A 85 1.77 -4.23 -6.80
C THR A 85 1.97 -2.77 -6.47
N VAL A 86 3.07 -2.46 -5.77
CA VAL A 86 3.40 -1.14 -5.23
C VAL A 86 4.47 -0.51 -6.11
N PRO A 87 4.14 0.56 -6.85
CA PRO A 87 5.10 1.26 -7.69
C PRO A 87 6.17 2.00 -6.88
N GLY A 88 7.25 2.39 -7.55
CA GLY A 88 8.25 3.29 -6.98
C GLY A 88 7.64 4.61 -6.53
N ASN A 89 8.19 5.19 -5.47
CA ASN A 89 7.80 6.45 -4.86
C ASN A 89 6.31 6.55 -4.50
N THR A 90 5.60 5.43 -4.34
CA THR A 90 4.15 5.39 -4.10
C THR A 90 3.83 4.69 -2.79
N ASN A 91 3.23 5.43 -1.88
CA ASN A 91 2.72 4.94 -0.62
C ASN A 91 1.27 4.49 -0.77
N VAL A 92 0.94 3.33 -0.22
CA VAL A 92 -0.40 2.73 -0.30
C VAL A 92 -0.90 2.44 1.12
N SER A 93 -2.08 2.96 1.45
CA SER A 93 -2.77 2.65 2.70
C SER A 93 -4.11 2.00 2.43
N ILE A 94 -4.38 0.85 3.07
CA ILE A 94 -5.69 0.19 3.09
C ILE A 94 -6.23 0.33 4.52
N ILE A 95 -7.31 1.10 4.65
CA ILE A 95 -7.80 1.61 5.94
C ILE A 95 -9.22 1.09 6.15
N GLY A 96 -9.44 0.32 7.21
CA GLY A 96 -10.77 -0.13 7.63
C GLY A 96 -11.65 1.01 8.14
N ASN A 97 -12.96 0.76 8.21
CA ASN A 97 -13.95 1.76 8.61
C ASN A 97 -13.59 2.41 9.97
N PRO A 98 -13.46 3.74 10.07
CA PRO A 98 -12.93 4.41 11.25
C PRO A 98 -13.78 4.24 12.51
N ASN A 99 -15.08 3.94 12.38
CA ASN A 99 -15.99 3.86 13.53
C ASN A 99 -15.85 2.52 14.28
N ASN A 100 -15.85 1.39 13.56
CA ASN A 100 -15.87 0.05 14.17
C ASN A 100 -14.81 -0.90 13.58
N GLY A 101 -13.91 -0.40 12.73
CA GLY A 101 -13.02 -1.22 11.92
C GLY A 101 -13.76 -1.94 10.80
N THR A 102 -12.98 -2.68 10.03
CA THR A 102 -13.49 -3.58 8.98
C THR A 102 -13.02 -4.99 9.26
N ILE A 103 -13.95 -5.96 9.19
CA ILE A 103 -13.65 -7.39 9.27
C ILE A 103 -13.50 -7.93 7.85
N ILE A 104 -12.43 -8.67 7.59
CA ILE A 104 -12.22 -9.47 6.39
C ILE A 104 -12.28 -10.93 6.81
N ASP A 105 -13.35 -11.61 6.40
CA ASP A 105 -13.67 -12.97 6.84
C ASP A 105 -13.27 -14.02 5.78
N PHE A 106 -12.38 -14.92 6.19
CA PHE A 106 -11.78 -15.98 5.39
C PHE A 106 -12.45 -17.36 5.56
N SER A 107 -13.56 -17.44 6.30
CA SER A 107 -14.24 -18.72 6.63
C SER A 107 -14.72 -19.50 5.41
N LYS A 108 -15.08 -18.81 4.32
CA LYS A 108 -15.62 -19.44 3.11
C LYS A 108 -14.52 -19.93 2.16
N ASN A 109 -13.46 -19.16 2.00
CA ASN A 109 -12.39 -19.49 1.08
C ASN A 109 -11.08 -18.86 1.57
N ILE A 110 -10.01 -19.68 1.62
CA ILE A 110 -8.70 -19.26 2.07
C ILE A 110 -8.12 -18.30 1.03
N PHE A 111 -7.71 -17.13 1.50
CA PHE A 111 -7.30 -16.03 0.66
C PHE A 111 -6.10 -15.28 1.27
N TYR A 112 -5.01 -15.10 0.53
CA TYR A 112 -3.82 -14.41 1.01
C TYR A 112 -3.51 -13.14 0.22
N TYR A 113 -2.86 -12.18 0.87
CA TYR A 113 -2.32 -10.98 0.22
C TYR A 113 -0.89 -11.24 -0.24
N SER A 114 -0.57 -10.90 -1.47
CA SER A 114 0.80 -10.85 -1.99
C SER A 114 1.16 -9.39 -2.22
N ILE A 115 2.17 -8.87 -1.53
CA ILE A 115 2.62 -7.47 -1.71
C ILE A 115 3.89 -7.50 -2.53
N LEU A 116 3.85 -6.90 -3.72
CA LEU A 116 4.97 -6.87 -4.66
C LEU A 116 5.48 -5.44 -4.82
N PHE A 117 6.73 -5.18 -4.46
CA PHE A 117 7.37 -3.89 -4.72
C PHE A 117 8.04 -3.91 -6.11
N ASN A 118 7.64 -3.01 -7.01
CA ASN A 118 8.26 -2.89 -8.33
C ASN A 118 9.66 -2.25 -8.26
N GLU A 119 9.81 -1.33 -7.32
CA GLU A 119 11.05 -0.61 -7.04
C GLU A 119 11.21 -0.48 -5.52
N TYR A 120 12.41 -0.19 -5.03
CA TYR A 120 12.69 -0.07 -3.60
C TYR A 120 13.20 1.33 -3.28
N THR A 121 12.25 2.25 -3.22
CA THR A 121 12.47 3.70 -3.05
C THR A 121 12.14 4.20 -1.64
N GLY A 122 11.87 3.29 -0.71
CA GLY A 122 11.47 3.60 0.67
C GLY A 122 9.97 3.78 0.84
N GLN A 123 9.18 3.42 -0.18
CA GLN A 123 7.73 3.51 -0.13
C GLN A 123 7.13 2.57 0.91
N HIS A 124 5.90 2.88 1.36
CA HIS A 124 5.21 2.10 2.38
C HIS A 124 3.89 1.48 1.91
N VAL A 125 3.60 0.29 2.43
CA VAL A 125 2.26 -0.31 2.42
C VAL A 125 1.73 -0.39 3.84
N LYS A 126 0.56 0.18 4.08
CA LYS A 126 -0.08 0.19 5.39
C LYS A 126 -1.43 -0.52 5.36
N PHE A 127 -1.67 -1.39 6.33
CA PHE A 127 -3.00 -1.86 6.71
C PHE A 127 -3.35 -1.25 8.06
N GLU A 128 -4.49 -0.60 8.15
CA GLU A 128 -4.91 0.08 9.38
C GLU A 128 -6.36 -0.24 9.73
N ASN A 129 -6.63 -0.55 11.00
CA ASN A 129 -8.00 -0.73 11.54
C ASN A 129 -8.80 -1.88 10.87
N ILE A 130 -8.13 -3.02 10.64
CA ILE A 130 -8.69 -4.20 9.97
C ILE A 130 -8.60 -5.42 10.88
N THR A 131 -9.68 -6.19 10.96
CA THR A 131 -9.70 -7.53 11.57
C THR A 131 -9.64 -8.58 10.48
N PHE A 132 -8.59 -9.39 10.45
CA PHE A 132 -8.47 -10.57 9.61
C PHE A 132 -8.99 -11.77 10.41
N PHE A 133 -10.13 -12.33 9.98
CA PHE A 133 -10.89 -13.31 10.75
C PHE A 133 -10.98 -14.67 10.05
N ASN A 134 -10.81 -15.76 10.82
CA ASN A 134 -10.96 -17.14 10.35
C ASN A 134 -10.03 -17.53 9.18
N PHE A 135 -8.79 -17.04 9.17
CA PHE A 135 -7.79 -17.49 8.20
C PHE A 135 -7.21 -18.85 8.61
N ILE A 136 -7.95 -19.92 8.27
CA ILE A 136 -7.60 -21.29 8.63
C ILE A 136 -7.17 -22.06 7.37
N ASN A 137 -5.89 -22.40 7.26
CA ASN A 137 -5.42 -23.32 6.24
C ASN A 137 -5.17 -24.71 6.83
N ARG A 138 -6.04 -25.66 6.49
CA ARG A 138 -6.00 -27.05 7.00
C ARG A 138 -4.81 -27.87 6.49
N TYR A 139 -4.17 -27.43 5.40
CA TYR A 139 -3.06 -28.15 4.76
C TYR A 139 -1.70 -27.50 5.02
N SER A 140 -1.66 -26.38 5.74
CA SER A 140 -0.42 -25.66 5.98
C SER A 140 0.40 -26.33 7.07
N THR A 141 1.30 -27.23 6.70
CA THR A 141 2.39 -27.66 7.57
C THR A 141 3.60 -26.73 7.50
N THR A 142 3.74 -25.91 6.44
CA THR A 142 4.96 -25.09 6.24
C THR A 142 4.83 -23.76 5.47
N GLU A 143 3.77 -23.46 4.69
CA GLU A 143 3.91 -22.47 3.58
C GLU A 143 2.73 -21.53 3.28
N ASN A 144 1.67 -21.47 4.09
CA ASN A 144 0.60 -20.51 3.79
C ASN A 144 0.65 -19.34 4.76
N ASP A 145 0.77 -18.14 4.23
CA ASP A 145 0.80 -16.89 4.99
C ASP A 145 -0.42 -16.06 4.64
N LEU A 146 -0.97 -15.32 5.61
CA LEU A 146 -2.02 -14.36 5.31
C LEU A 146 -1.48 -13.22 4.42
N ILE A 147 -0.26 -12.76 4.69
CA ILE A 147 0.45 -11.73 3.92
C ILE A 147 1.81 -12.28 3.51
N TYR A 148 2.03 -12.42 2.20
CA TYR A 148 3.29 -12.83 1.59
C TYR A 148 3.96 -11.65 0.90
N VAL A 149 5.26 -11.46 1.14
CA VAL A 149 6.02 -10.33 0.60
C VAL A 149 7.39 -10.80 0.10
N PRO A 150 7.54 -11.08 -1.20
CA PRO A 150 8.85 -11.33 -1.78
C PRO A 150 9.60 -10.01 -1.94
N ILE A 151 10.82 -9.94 -1.41
CA ILE A 151 11.66 -8.74 -1.47
C ILE A 151 13.01 -9.00 -2.12
N MET A 152 13.48 -8.00 -2.88
CA MET A 152 14.76 -7.97 -3.58
C MET A 152 15.67 -6.84 -3.10
N ASP A 153 15.17 -5.91 -2.28
CA ASP A 153 15.94 -4.89 -1.58
C ASP A 153 15.31 -4.62 -0.20
N ASN A 154 15.99 -3.84 0.65
CA ASN A 154 15.58 -3.50 2.01
C ASN A 154 15.06 -2.06 2.17
N ASN A 155 14.90 -1.32 1.06
CA ASN A 155 14.36 0.03 1.05
C ASN A 155 12.85 0.04 0.77
N PHE A 156 12.08 -0.50 1.71
CA PHE A 156 10.61 -0.55 1.72
C PHE A 156 10.11 -0.50 3.16
N ASN A 157 8.81 -0.25 3.35
CA ASN A 157 8.18 -0.31 4.65
C ASN A 157 6.82 -1.02 4.58
N ILE A 158 6.53 -1.89 5.54
CA ILE A 158 5.22 -2.48 5.76
C ILE A 158 4.74 -2.08 7.14
N VAL A 159 3.52 -1.57 7.23
CA VAL A 159 2.91 -1.11 8.48
C VAL A 159 1.60 -1.83 8.72
N LEU A 160 1.49 -2.54 9.82
CA LEU A 160 0.25 -3.13 10.32
C LEU A 160 -0.12 -2.35 11.58
N LYS A 161 -1.25 -1.62 11.55
CA LYS A 161 -1.63 -0.72 12.63
C LYS A 161 -3.06 -0.95 13.10
N ASN A 162 -3.26 -1.12 14.40
CA ASN A 162 -4.58 -1.38 14.98
C ASN A 162 -5.30 -2.55 14.25
N CYS A 163 -4.55 -3.58 13.86
CA CYS A 163 -5.11 -4.76 13.23
C CYS A 163 -5.45 -5.83 14.27
N THR A 164 -6.44 -6.67 13.99
CA THR A 164 -6.71 -7.86 14.78
C THR A 164 -6.59 -9.08 13.89
N PHE A 165 -5.82 -10.07 14.34
CA PHE A 165 -5.65 -11.38 13.69
C PHE A 165 -6.37 -12.37 14.59
N ASP A 166 -7.59 -12.77 14.21
CA ASP A 166 -8.49 -13.56 15.06
C ASP A 166 -8.79 -14.89 14.40
N THR A 167 -8.50 -15.97 15.13
CA THR A 167 -8.73 -17.36 14.69
C THR A 167 -7.93 -17.67 13.43
N ILE A 168 -6.60 -17.53 13.55
CA ILE A 168 -5.62 -17.80 12.50
C ILE A 168 -4.75 -18.99 12.91
N ASN A 169 -4.61 -20.00 12.04
CA ASN A 169 -3.75 -21.18 12.31
C ASN A 169 -2.46 -21.19 11.46
N THR A 170 -2.12 -20.07 10.84
CA THR A 170 -0.97 -19.91 9.94
C THR A 170 -0.11 -18.72 10.31
N LEU A 171 0.98 -18.51 9.57
CA LEU A 171 1.77 -17.30 9.65
C LEU A 171 0.95 -16.09 9.17
N VAL A 172 1.06 -14.98 9.90
CA VAL A 172 0.37 -13.72 9.55
C VAL A 172 1.12 -12.98 8.45
N LEU A 173 2.45 -12.92 8.53
CA LEU A 173 3.31 -12.21 7.59
C LEU A 173 4.57 -13.02 7.31
N LEU A 174 4.81 -13.35 6.05
CA LEU A 174 6.08 -13.88 5.57
C LEU A 174 6.75 -12.88 4.64
N VAL A 175 7.97 -12.48 5.01
CA VAL A 175 8.84 -11.67 4.16
C VAL A 175 9.95 -12.56 3.62
N MET A 176 9.90 -12.84 2.32
CA MET A 176 10.85 -13.73 1.65
C MET A 176 11.92 -12.93 0.94
N ILE A 177 13.15 -12.98 1.47
CA ILE A 177 14.32 -12.33 0.87
C ILE A 177 14.87 -13.22 -0.25
N ARG A 178 14.85 -12.72 -1.50
CA ARG A 178 15.33 -13.48 -2.67
C ARG A 178 16.82 -13.28 -2.99
N VAL A 179 17.44 -12.22 -2.45
CA VAL A 179 18.85 -11.90 -2.68
C VAL A 179 19.51 -11.42 -1.39
N SER A 180 20.79 -11.73 -1.21
CA SER A 180 21.55 -11.25 -0.05
C SER A 180 21.80 -9.75 -0.16
N PHE A 181 21.28 -8.98 0.80
CA PHE A 181 21.50 -7.53 0.84
C PHE A 181 22.95 -7.21 1.21
N LYS A 182 23.68 -6.55 0.31
CA LYS A 182 25.07 -6.11 0.57
C LYS A 182 25.15 -4.90 1.49
N LYS A 183 24.07 -4.12 1.60
CA LYS A 183 24.00 -2.90 2.42
C LYS A 183 23.14 -3.15 3.65
N LYS A 184 23.64 -2.76 4.84
CA LYS A 184 22.82 -2.66 6.05
C LYS A 184 21.75 -1.59 5.81
N SER A 185 20.48 -1.95 6.03
CA SER A 185 19.40 -0.97 6.08
C SER A 185 19.47 -0.24 7.42
N SER A 186 19.20 1.07 7.41
CA SER A 186 19.20 1.90 8.62
C SER A 186 17.81 2.08 9.24
N ASN A 187 16.74 1.63 8.59
CA ASN A 187 15.35 1.90 8.98
C ASN A 187 14.55 0.61 9.24
N TYR A 188 13.50 0.70 10.06
CA TYR A 188 12.58 -0.42 10.32
C TYR A 188 11.74 -0.73 9.07
N GLN A 189 11.91 -1.89 8.46
CA GLN A 189 11.15 -2.26 7.24
C GLN A 189 9.75 -2.81 7.54
N ILE A 190 9.49 -3.19 8.79
CA ILE A 190 8.22 -3.78 9.23
C ILE A 190 7.86 -3.13 10.56
N ILE A 191 6.67 -2.56 10.65
CA ILE A 191 6.12 -1.93 11.85
C ILE A 191 4.80 -2.61 12.18
N ILE A 192 4.70 -3.19 13.38
CA ILE A 192 3.47 -3.76 13.92
C ILE A 192 3.10 -2.92 15.15
N ASP A 193 2.06 -2.09 15.00
CA ASP A 193 1.64 -1.12 16.01
C ASP A 193 0.22 -1.43 16.48
N SER A 194 0.07 -1.67 17.79
CA SER A 194 -1.23 -1.84 18.43
C SER A 194 -2.08 -2.99 17.84
N CYS A 195 -1.43 -4.00 17.27
CA CYS A 195 -2.10 -5.18 16.72
C CYS A 195 -2.40 -6.23 17.80
N LYS A 196 -3.49 -6.97 17.62
CA LYS A 196 -3.91 -8.07 18.50
C LYS A 196 -3.83 -9.40 17.74
N PHE A 197 -3.34 -10.44 18.41
CA PHE A 197 -3.25 -11.80 17.89
C PHE A 197 -4.04 -12.71 18.85
N ARG A 198 -5.08 -13.37 18.36
CA ARG A 198 -6.04 -14.16 19.16
C ARG A 198 -6.27 -15.53 18.55
#